data_AF-A0AAW6R4C0-F1
#
_entry.id   AF-A0AAW6R4C0-F1
#
_cell.length_a   1.000
_cell.length_b   1.000
_cell.length_c   1.000
_cell.angle_alpha   90.00
_cell.angle_beta   90.00
_cell.angle_gamma   90.00
#
_symmetry.space_group_name_H-M   'P 1'
#
loop_
_entity.id
_entity.type
_entity.pdbx_description
1 polymer ?
#
loop_
_entity_poly.entity_id
_entity_poly.type
_entity_poly.pdbx_seq_one_letter_code
_entity_poly.pdbx_strand_id
1 'polypeptide(L)'
;GHVLHKVRDPVCGMAILPDRAHSSIRYQDHQLYFCSASCESKFKAHPDRYLTEDASEHSHHHHHDHHEVSPDQIKQPHHQAEKENSEGVWTCPMHPEIRRSGPGSCPVCGMALEPLVATASTGPSDELHDMTRRFWLGLLLAFPVLVLEMGSHLFPDLRNTLPPQYN
;
A
#
# COMPACT_ATOMS: atom_id res chain seq x y z
N GLY A 1 16.73 -22.83 -33.46
CA GLY A 1 16.56 -21.72 -32.50
C GLY A 1 15.81 -22.25 -31.31
N HIS A 2 16.34 -22.09 -30.09
CA HIS A 2 15.68 -22.57 -28.88
C HIS A 2 14.56 -21.58 -28.50
N VAL A 3 13.31 -22.03 -28.57
CA VAL A 3 12.18 -21.30 -28.01
C VAL A 3 12.29 -21.44 -26.49
N LEU A 4 12.78 -20.40 -25.82
CA LEU A 4 12.79 -20.36 -24.37
C LEU A 4 11.35 -20.16 -23.90
N HIS A 5 10.69 -21.26 -23.51
CA HIS A 5 9.37 -21.21 -22.89
C HIS A 5 9.48 -20.46 -21.56
N LYS A 6 8.99 -19.22 -21.55
CA LYS A 6 8.99 -18.33 -20.38
C LYS A 6 7.74 -18.63 -19.56
N VAL A 7 7.92 -18.97 -18.28
CA VAL A 7 6.84 -19.29 -17.35
C VAL A 7 6.55 -18.07 -16.46
N ARG A 8 5.31 -17.86 -16.03
CA ARG A 8 4.90 -16.71 -15.21
C ARG A 8 4.88 -17.09 -13.73
N ASP A 9 5.43 -16.22 -12.87
CA ASP A 9 5.28 -16.33 -11.42
C ASP A 9 3.83 -15.98 -11.02
N PRO A 10 3.11 -16.85 -10.32
CA PRO A 10 1.68 -16.67 -9.99
C PRO A 10 1.43 -15.57 -8.95
N VAL A 11 2.43 -15.14 -8.19
CA VAL A 11 2.26 -14.11 -7.15
C VAL A 11 2.40 -12.70 -7.69
N CYS A 12 3.35 -12.48 -8.58
CA CYS A 12 3.66 -11.15 -9.11
C CYS A 12 3.38 -10.98 -10.61
N GLY A 13 3.09 -12.07 -11.32
CA GLY A 13 2.91 -12.05 -12.77
C GLY A 13 4.21 -11.85 -13.56
N MET A 14 5.37 -11.88 -12.91
CA MET A 14 6.64 -11.71 -13.59
C MET A 14 6.95 -12.96 -14.42
N ALA A 15 7.15 -12.77 -15.72
CA ALA A 15 7.60 -13.85 -16.57
C ALA A 15 9.09 -14.11 -16.31
N ILE A 16 9.44 -15.35 -16.02
CA ILE A 16 10.79 -15.82 -15.71
C ILE A 16 11.15 -17.06 -16.55
N LEU A 17 12.45 -17.33 -16.68
CA LEU A 17 12.89 -18.58 -17.30
C LEU A 17 13.00 -19.65 -16.21
N PRO A 18 12.53 -20.89 -16.45
CA PRO A 18 12.65 -22.00 -15.50
C PRO A 18 14.09 -22.19 -15.01
N ASP A 19 15.07 -22.09 -15.92
CA ASP A 19 16.50 -22.27 -15.61
C ASP A 19 17.09 -21.14 -14.73
N ARG A 20 16.38 -20.01 -14.60
CA ARG A 20 16.75 -18.87 -13.76
C ARG A 20 15.79 -18.64 -12.60
N ALA A 21 14.91 -19.60 -12.32
CA ALA A 21 14.00 -19.49 -11.19
C ALA A 21 14.80 -19.54 -9.88
N HIS A 22 14.41 -18.71 -8.91
CA HIS A 22 15.03 -18.72 -7.59
C HIS A 22 14.63 -19.96 -6.80
N SER A 23 13.35 -20.31 -6.89
CA SER A 23 12.80 -21.53 -6.31
C SER A 23 11.64 -22.03 -7.16
N SER A 24 11.38 -23.33 -7.06
CA SER A 24 10.21 -23.96 -7.66
C SER A 24 9.58 -24.92 -6.67
N ILE A 25 8.26 -24.96 -6.60
CA ILE A 25 7.53 -25.92 -5.78
C ILE A 25 6.59 -26.74 -6.66
N ARG A 26 6.33 -27.98 -6.24
CA ARG A 26 5.30 -28.81 -6.84
C ARG A 26 4.01 -28.63 -6.07
N TYR A 27 2.95 -28.15 -6.73
CA TYR A 27 1.64 -27.96 -6.12
C TYR A 27 0.57 -28.67 -6.96
N GLN A 28 -0.21 -29.54 -6.30
CA GLN A 28 -1.16 -30.48 -6.90
C GLN A 28 -0.49 -31.40 -7.95
N ASP A 29 -0.31 -30.94 -9.19
CA ASP A 29 0.46 -31.65 -10.22
C ASP A 29 1.23 -30.72 -11.18
N HIS A 30 1.32 -29.41 -10.86
CA HIS A 30 2.04 -28.42 -11.64
C HIS A 30 3.31 -27.96 -10.91
N GLN A 31 4.38 -27.73 -11.66
CA GLN A 31 5.60 -27.13 -11.13
C GLN A 31 5.51 -25.61 -11.28
N LEU A 32 5.35 -24.94 -10.14
CA LEU A 32 5.27 -23.49 -10.06
C LEU A 32 6.68 -22.93 -9.83
N TYR A 33 7.04 -21.90 -10.60
CA TYR A 33 8.33 -21.24 -10.51
C TYR A 33 8.16 -19.84 -9.92
N PHE A 34 9.04 -19.48 -8.99
CA PHE A 34 9.04 -18.18 -8.34
C PHE A 34 10.29 -17.37 -8.70
N CYS A 35 10.08 -16.07 -8.88
CA CYS A 35 11.15 -15.12 -9.15
C CYS A 35 12.01 -14.83 -7.91
N SER A 36 11.46 -15.02 -6.70
CA SER A 36 12.11 -14.66 -5.43
C SER A 36 11.55 -15.41 -4.22
N ALA A 37 12.32 -15.47 -3.14
CA ALA A 37 11.90 -16.07 -1.86
C ALA A 37 10.63 -15.41 -1.27
N SER A 38 10.42 -14.12 -1.54
CA SER A 38 9.24 -13.39 -1.06
C SER A 38 7.97 -13.85 -1.80
N CYS A 39 8.06 -14.14 -3.09
CA CYS A 39 6.94 -14.68 -3.88
C CYS A 39 6.59 -16.10 -3.41
N GLU A 40 7.60 -16.95 -3.18
CA GLU A 40 7.37 -18.28 -2.62
C GLU A 40 6.66 -18.21 -1.24
N SER A 41 7.11 -17.32 -0.36
CA SER A 41 6.53 -17.17 0.97
C SER A 41 5.06 -16.71 0.93
N LYS A 42 4.74 -15.78 0.03
CA LYS A 42 3.36 -15.31 -0.18
C LYS A 42 2.46 -16.39 -0.75
N PHE A 43 2.98 -17.18 -1.68
CA PHE A 43 2.24 -18.32 -2.24
C PHE A 43 1.95 -19.38 -1.17
N LYS A 44 2.93 -19.71 -0.33
CA LYS A 44 2.76 -20.66 0.79
C LYS A 44 1.72 -20.21 1.81
N ALA A 45 1.60 -18.90 2.05
CA ALA A 45 0.63 -18.36 3.00
C ALA A 45 -0.82 -18.48 2.51
N HIS A 46 -1.06 -18.19 1.22
CA HIS A 46 -2.41 -18.20 0.63
C HIS A 46 -2.39 -18.71 -0.82
N PRO A 47 -2.22 -20.03 -1.05
CA PRO A 47 -2.09 -20.59 -2.39
C PRO A 47 -3.37 -20.42 -3.23
N ASP A 48 -4.54 -20.54 -2.59
CA ASP A 48 -5.84 -20.47 -3.28
C ASP A 48 -6.09 -19.14 -3.98
N ARG A 49 -5.45 -18.05 -3.52
CA ARG A 49 -5.60 -16.71 -4.10
C ARG A 49 -4.96 -16.57 -5.48
N TYR A 50 -3.95 -17.39 -5.78
CA TYR A 50 -3.10 -17.21 -6.97
C TYR A 50 -3.32 -18.29 -8.04
N LEU A 51 -4.13 -19.31 -7.76
CA LEU A 51 -4.34 -20.45 -8.66
C LEU A 51 -5.58 -20.33 -9.56
N THR A 52 -6.33 -19.22 -9.47
CA THR A 52 -7.57 -19.03 -10.21
C THR A 52 -7.40 -18.45 -11.62
N GLU A 53 -6.17 -18.11 -12.05
CA GLU A 53 -5.92 -17.40 -13.30
C GLU A 53 -5.14 -18.21 -14.37
N ASP A 54 -4.77 -19.48 -14.09
CA ASP A 54 -4.00 -20.33 -15.01
C ASP A 54 -4.84 -21.00 -16.12
N ALA A 55 -6.11 -20.65 -16.29
CA ALA A 55 -7.01 -21.27 -17.27
C ALA A 55 -7.35 -20.40 -18.50
N SER A 56 -6.67 -19.27 -18.74
CA SER A 56 -6.93 -18.47 -19.95
C SER A 56 -5.66 -17.98 -20.64
N GLU A 57 -5.14 -18.84 -21.51
CA GLU A 57 -4.29 -18.51 -22.65
C GLU A 57 -5.06 -17.59 -23.61
N HIS A 58 -5.00 -16.27 -23.44
CA HIS A 58 -5.52 -15.32 -24.45
C HIS A 58 -4.59 -14.11 -24.63
N SER A 59 -3.97 -14.08 -25.81
CA SER A 59 -3.36 -12.91 -26.44
C SER A 59 -4.38 -11.76 -26.53
N HIS A 60 -4.17 -10.69 -25.76
CA HIS A 60 -4.96 -9.47 -25.92
C HIS A 60 -4.35 -8.59 -27.03
N HIS A 61 -4.94 -8.67 -28.22
CA HIS A 61 -4.91 -7.59 -29.20
C HIS A 61 -5.98 -6.56 -28.82
N HIS A 62 -5.59 -5.31 -28.57
CA HIS A 62 -6.52 -4.21 -28.35
C HIS A 62 -7.01 -3.65 -29.70
N HIS A 63 -8.30 -3.84 -29.99
CA HIS A 63 -9.06 -2.98 -30.91
C HIS A 63 -10.16 -2.30 -30.09
N HIS A 64 -10.15 -0.97 -30.03
CA HIS A 64 -11.24 -0.19 -29.44
C HIS A 64 -12.02 0.47 -30.57
N ASP A 65 -13.18 -0.10 -30.89
CA ASP A 65 -14.26 0.59 -31.61
C ASP A 65 -15.34 0.98 -30.61
N HIS A 66 -15.72 2.25 -30.62
CA HIS A 66 -16.68 2.84 -29.68
C HIS A 66 -18.11 2.42 -30.06
N HIS A 67 -18.74 1.60 -29.21
CA HIS A 67 -20.18 1.41 -29.25
C HIS A 67 -20.84 2.25 -28.15
N GLU A 68 -21.70 3.16 -28.57
CA GLU A 68 -22.62 3.94 -27.76
C GLU A 68 -23.62 2.98 -27.08
N VAL A 69 -23.82 3.11 -25.76
CA VAL A 69 -24.78 2.30 -25.00
C VAL A 69 -25.70 3.19 -24.16
N SER A 70 -26.99 3.08 -24.47
CA SER A 70 -28.15 3.64 -23.79
C SER A 70 -28.28 3.11 -22.34
N PRO A 71 -28.66 3.94 -21.35
CA PRO A 71 -28.54 3.59 -19.95
C PRO A 71 -29.81 2.89 -19.44
N ASP A 72 -29.84 1.56 -19.45
CA ASP A 72 -30.68 0.82 -18.52
C ASP A 72 -30.06 -0.56 -18.23
N GLN A 73 -29.74 -0.77 -16.94
CA GLN A 73 -29.24 -2.01 -16.30
C GLN A 73 -27.73 -2.31 -16.35
N ILE A 74 -27.02 -1.84 -15.31
CA ILE A 74 -25.89 -2.57 -14.72
C ILE A 74 -26.14 -2.70 -13.21
N LYS A 75 -26.37 -3.93 -12.74
CA LYS A 75 -26.33 -4.27 -11.30
C LYS A 75 -24.87 -4.56 -10.95
N GLN A 76 -24.22 -3.53 -10.45
CA GLN A 76 -22.81 -3.43 -10.14
C GLN A 76 -22.50 -3.82 -8.69
N PRO A 77 -21.47 -4.62 -8.37
CA PRO A 77 -20.77 -4.51 -7.09
C PRO A 77 -19.77 -3.36 -7.21
N HIS A 78 -20.27 -2.14 -7.38
CA HIS A 78 -19.45 -0.94 -7.29
C HIS A 78 -19.22 -0.67 -5.81
N HIS A 79 -17.96 -0.83 -5.41
CA HIS A 79 -17.46 -0.23 -4.18
C HIS A 79 -17.88 1.22 -4.17
N GLN A 80 -18.68 1.55 -3.16
CA GLN A 80 -19.27 2.85 -2.93
C GLN A 80 -18.16 3.90 -2.75
N ALA A 81 -17.74 4.49 -3.86
CA ALA A 81 -17.39 5.89 -3.90
C ALA A 81 -18.71 6.67 -3.98
N GLU A 82 -19.32 6.95 -2.83
CA GLU A 82 -20.42 7.92 -2.75
C GLU A 82 -20.38 8.58 -1.37
N LYS A 83 -19.82 9.80 -1.38
CA LYS A 83 -20.10 10.97 -0.54
C LYS A 83 -19.59 10.99 0.90
N GLU A 84 -18.49 11.72 1.09
CA GLU A 84 -18.54 12.89 1.98
C GLU A 84 -17.55 13.98 1.54
N ASN A 85 -18.13 14.98 0.89
CA ASN A 85 -17.62 16.32 0.54
C ASN A 85 -16.09 16.58 0.64
N SER A 86 -15.34 16.24 -0.41
CA SER A 86 -14.03 16.88 -0.61
C SER A 86 -14.24 18.23 -1.29
N GLU A 87 -14.39 19.28 -0.50
CA GLU A 87 -14.01 20.65 -0.90
C GLU A 87 -12.47 20.72 -1.06
N GLY A 88 -11.92 19.81 -1.84
CA GLY A 88 -10.49 19.64 -2.10
C GLY A 88 -10.19 20.12 -3.50
N VAL A 89 -9.10 20.86 -3.66
CA VAL A 89 -8.62 21.23 -4.98
C VAL A 89 -7.96 20.00 -5.60
N TRP A 90 -8.44 19.58 -6.77
CA TRP A 90 -7.90 18.47 -7.55
C TRP A 90 -6.95 19.00 -8.61
N THR A 91 -5.82 18.34 -8.82
CA THR A 91 -4.79 18.73 -9.78
C THR A 91 -4.34 17.58 -10.66
N CYS A 92 -3.77 17.89 -11.81
CA CYS A 92 -3.20 16.91 -12.70
C CYS A 92 -1.71 16.72 -12.39
N PRO A 93 -1.19 15.49 -12.24
CA PRO A 93 0.24 15.24 -11.99
C PRO A 93 1.19 15.88 -13.02
N MET A 94 0.70 16.05 -14.26
CA MET A 94 1.45 16.64 -15.37
C MET A 94 1.21 18.14 -15.57
N HIS A 95 0.11 18.68 -15.03
CA HIS A 95 -0.32 20.06 -15.28
C HIS A 95 -0.84 20.68 -13.96
N PRO A 96 0.08 21.08 -13.05
CA PRO A 96 -0.28 21.55 -11.72
C PRO A 96 -1.03 22.89 -11.71
N GLU A 97 -0.97 23.66 -12.81
CA GLU A 97 -1.78 24.87 -12.97
C GLU A 97 -3.29 24.58 -13.04
N ILE A 98 -3.69 23.35 -13.39
CA ILE A 98 -5.10 22.97 -13.51
C ILE A 98 -5.61 22.55 -12.13
N ARG A 99 -6.43 23.41 -11.53
CA ARG A 99 -7.07 23.22 -10.23
C ARG A 99 -8.57 23.12 -10.41
N ARG A 100 -9.17 21.97 -10.10
CA ARG A 100 -10.62 21.75 -10.22
C ARG A 100 -11.24 21.37 -8.89
N SER A 101 -12.52 21.64 -8.73
CA SER A 101 -13.28 21.41 -7.50
C SER A 101 -13.82 19.99 -7.35
N GLY A 102 -13.43 19.06 -8.23
CA GLY A 102 -13.95 17.69 -8.18
C GLY A 102 -13.15 16.72 -9.05
N PRO A 103 -13.41 15.40 -8.86
CA PRO A 103 -12.78 14.36 -9.62
C PRO A 103 -13.19 14.43 -11.09
N GLY A 104 -12.25 14.16 -11.99
CA GLY A 104 -12.49 14.19 -13.43
C GLY A 104 -11.20 14.02 -14.22
N SER A 105 -11.32 14.03 -15.54
CA SER A 105 -10.17 13.97 -16.45
C SER A 105 -9.61 15.36 -16.71
N CYS A 106 -8.29 15.45 -16.75
CA CYS A 106 -7.56 16.64 -17.15
C CYS A 106 -7.89 17.00 -18.61
N PRO A 107 -8.31 18.24 -18.92
CA PRO A 107 -8.66 18.64 -20.28
C PRO A 107 -7.44 18.77 -21.22
N VAL A 108 -6.22 18.79 -20.68
CA VAL A 108 -5.00 18.93 -21.47
C VAL A 108 -4.40 17.58 -21.86
N CYS A 109 -4.33 16.63 -20.92
CA CYS A 109 -3.70 15.32 -21.15
C CYS A 109 -4.62 14.11 -20.97
N GLY A 110 -5.88 14.30 -20.60
CA GLY A 110 -6.87 13.23 -20.42
C GLY A 110 -6.68 12.37 -19.16
N MET A 111 -5.58 12.54 -18.42
CA MET A 111 -5.31 11.77 -17.20
C MET A 111 -6.24 12.17 -16.04
N ALA A 112 -6.53 11.24 -15.14
CA ALA A 112 -7.34 11.50 -13.95
C ALA A 112 -6.68 12.56 -13.05
N LEU A 113 -7.49 13.48 -12.53
CA LEU A 113 -7.05 14.43 -11.53
C LEU A 113 -6.89 13.72 -10.18
N GLU A 114 -5.84 14.08 -9.45
CA GLU A 114 -5.54 13.62 -8.09
C GLU A 114 -5.79 14.76 -7.10
N PRO A 115 -6.20 14.48 -5.85
CA PRO A 115 -6.45 15.52 -4.88
C PRO A 115 -5.12 16.13 -4.38
N LEU A 116 -4.98 17.47 -4.43
CA LEU A 116 -3.77 18.18 -3.93
C LEU A 116 -3.53 17.92 -2.44
N VAL A 117 -4.61 17.70 -1.71
CA VAL A 117 -4.58 17.15 -0.37
C VAL A 117 -4.93 15.68 -0.48
N ALA A 118 -3.90 14.82 -0.50
CA ALA A 118 -4.07 13.45 -0.07
C ALA A 118 -4.44 13.50 1.42
N THR A 119 -5.70 13.85 1.73
CA THR A 119 -6.25 13.56 3.06
C THR A 119 -6.17 12.06 3.16
N ALA A 120 -5.17 11.59 3.93
CA ALA A 120 -4.92 10.21 4.28
C ALA A 120 -6.27 9.49 4.35
N SER A 121 -6.56 8.75 3.28
CA SER A 121 -7.83 8.07 3.14
C SER A 121 -7.92 7.08 4.29
N THR A 122 -9.00 7.19 5.06
CA THR A 122 -9.37 6.44 6.27
C THR A 122 -8.97 7.18 7.55
N GLY A 123 -9.96 7.41 8.43
CA GLY A 123 -9.73 7.85 9.81
C GLY A 123 -8.65 7.01 10.50
N PRO A 124 -8.11 7.49 11.63
CA PRO A 124 -6.79 7.13 12.13
C PRO A 124 -6.52 5.62 11.98
N SER A 125 -5.70 5.28 10.99
CA SER A 125 -5.48 3.90 10.56
C SER A 125 -4.85 3.07 11.68
N ASP A 126 -5.06 1.75 11.65
CA ASP A 126 -4.48 0.84 12.65
C ASP A 126 -2.94 0.91 12.68
N GLU A 127 -2.32 1.23 11.54
CA GLU A 127 -0.88 1.49 11.41
C GLU A 127 -0.44 2.69 12.27
N LEU A 128 -1.18 3.81 12.22
CA LEU A 128 -0.88 5.00 13.02
C LEU A 128 -1.06 4.71 14.52
N HIS A 129 -2.07 3.92 14.90
CA HIS A 129 -2.29 3.52 16.29
C HIS A 129 -1.21 2.61 16.83
N ASP A 130 -0.76 1.61 16.06
CA ASP A 130 0.33 0.72 16.46
C ASP A 130 1.66 1.48 16.60
N MET A 131 1.96 2.40 15.67
CA MET A 131 3.14 3.27 15.76
C MET A 131 3.08 4.21 16.96
N THR A 132 1.91 4.81 17.22
CA THR A 132 1.69 5.70 18.37
C THR A 132 1.82 4.94 19.70
N ARG A 133 1.27 3.73 19.79
CA ARG A 133 1.36 2.89 20.99
C ARG A 133 2.81 2.48 21.30
N ARG A 134 3.59 2.12 20.29
CA ARG A 134 5.03 1.81 20.44
C ARG A 134 5.84 3.02 20.84
N PHE A 135 5.54 4.18 20.25
CA PHE A 135 6.16 5.45 20.63
C PHE A 135 5.89 5.78 22.10
N TRP A 136 4.65 5.64 22.58
CA TRP A 136 4.30 5.89 23.98
C TRP A 136 4.93 4.90 24.97
N LEU A 137 5.02 3.62 24.61
CA LEU A 137 5.75 2.63 25.40
C LEU A 137 7.25 3.00 25.53
N GLY A 138 7.88 3.41 24.43
CA GLY A 138 9.27 3.87 24.42
C GLY A 138 9.48 5.16 25.22
N LEU A 139 8.55 6.12 25.08
CA LEU A 139 8.60 7.39 25.81
C LEU A 139 8.49 7.18 27.32
N LEU A 140 7.61 6.29 27.77
CA LEU A 140 7.49 5.95 29.20
C LEU A 140 8.76 5.27 29.75
N LEU A 141 9.42 4.41 28.97
CA LEU A 141 10.69 3.80 29.38
C LEU A 141 11.84 4.83 29.41
N ALA A 142 11.87 5.76 28.46
CA ALA A 142 12.93 6.77 28.35
C ALA A 142 12.75 7.94 29.33
N PHE A 143 11.51 8.22 29.77
CA PHE A 143 11.19 9.37 30.60
C PHE A 143 11.95 9.40 31.94
N PRO A 144 12.07 8.30 32.73
CA PRO A 144 12.85 8.31 33.96
C PRO A 144 14.33 8.62 33.73
N VAL A 145 14.93 8.07 32.67
CA VAL A 145 16.34 8.32 32.32
C VAL A 145 16.54 9.78 31.91
N LEU A 146 15.63 10.33 31.11
CA LEU A 146 15.65 11.73 30.71
C LEU A 146 15.51 12.69 31.90
N VAL A 147 14.64 12.36 32.86
CA VAL A 147 14.47 13.14 34.10
C VAL A 147 15.73 13.06 34.97
N LEU A 148 16.41 11.92 35.04
CA LEU A 148 17.65 11.79 35.81
C LEU A 148 18.82 12.57 35.19
N GLU A 149 18.97 12.52 33.86
CA GLU A 149 20.07 13.18 33.15
C GLU A 149 19.83 14.70 33.00
N MET A 150 18.64 15.10 32.53
CA MET A 150 18.34 16.49 32.14
C MET A 150 17.35 17.19 33.09
N GLY A 151 16.69 16.46 33.99
CA GLY A 151 15.70 17.03 34.92
C GLY A 151 16.30 17.87 36.04
N SER A 152 17.59 17.71 36.34
CA SER A 152 18.31 18.56 37.32
C SER A 152 18.41 20.03 36.90
N HIS A 153 18.36 20.32 35.60
CA HIS A 153 18.31 21.67 35.05
C HIS A 153 16.89 22.22 34.88
N LEU A 154 15.88 21.35 34.76
CA LEU A 154 14.48 21.75 34.58
C LEU A 154 13.70 21.87 35.90
N PHE A 155 14.13 21.16 36.96
CA PHE A 155 13.49 21.19 38.28
C PHE A 155 14.47 21.67 39.37
N PRO A 156 14.81 22.98 39.39
CA PRO A 156 15.64 23.56 40.45
C PRO A 156 15.01 23.54 41.86
N ASP A 157 13.77 23.09 42.02
CA ASP A 157 13.06 23.07 43.31
C ASP A 157 13.00 21.68 43.99
N LEU A 158 13.33 20.59 43.29
CA LEU A 158 13.30 19.25 43.90
C LEU A 158 14.47 19.02 44.89
N ARG A 159 15.50 19.87 44.83
CA ARG A 159 16.63 19.86 45.78
C ARG A 159 16.29 20.42 47.17
N ASN A 160 15.14 21.10 47.33
CA ASN A 160 14.73 21.69 48.62
C ASN A 160 13.88 20.74 49.50
N THR A 161 13.43 19.59 48.97
CA THR A 161 12.56 18.64 49.70
C THR A 161 13.28 17.38 50.18
N LEU A 162 14.56 17.20 49.84
CA LEU A 162 15.42 16.18 50.44
C LEU A 162 16.37 16.86 51.44
N PRO A 163 16.04 16.90 52.75
CA PRO A 163 17.03 17.29 53.74
C PRO A 163 18.20 16.29 53.68
N PRO A 164 19.46 16.77 53.66
CA PRO A 164 20.62 15.88 53.69
C PRO A 164 20.64 15.11 55.01
N GLN A 165 20.35 13.81 54.96
CA GLN A 165 20.59 12.91 56.08
C GLN A 165 22.06 12.50 56.04
N TYR A 166 22.90 13.24 56.76
CA TYR A 166 24.24 12.81 57.14
C TYR A 166 24.19 12.33 58.60
N ASN A 167 24.50 11.05 58.81
CA ASN A 167 25.12 10.56 60.04
C ASN A 167 26.02 9.37 59.68
#